data_AF-A0A6J4HBW3-F1
#
_entry.id   AF-A0A6J4HBW3-F1
#
_cell.length_a   1.000
_cell.length_b   1.000
_cell.length_c   1.000
_cell.angle_alpha   90.00
_cell.angle_beta   90.00
_cell.angle_gamma   90.00
#
_symmetry.space_group_name_H-M   'P 1'
#
loop_
_entity.id
_entity.type
_entity.pdbx_description
1 polymer ?
#
loop_
_entity_poly.entity_id
_entity_poly.type
_entity_poly.pdbx_seq_one_letter_code
_entity_poly.pdbx_strand_id
1 'polypeptide(L)' 'MRAAFAAVVSTGNISNRDLEALFRARLTLIVTGFASSSFVELERDSIVIHA' A
#
# COMPACT_ATOMS: atom_id res chain seq x y z
N MET A 1 -17.33 8.69 13.92
CA MET A 1 -16.13 8.07 14.52
C MET A 1 -15.09 7.92 13.42
N ARG A 2 -13.98 8.67 13.43
CA ARG A 2 -12.90 8.52 12.46
C ARG A 2 -11.93 7.47 13.01
N ALA A 3 -11.92 6.27 12.43
CA ALA A 3 -10.86 5.30 12.73
C ALA A 3 -9.56 5.82 12.13
N ALA A 4 -8.52 5.99 12.96
CA ALA A 4 -7.18 6.25 12.48
C ALA A 4 -6.62 4.93 11.93
N PHE A 5 -6.40 4.85 10.63
CA PHE A 5 -5.73 3.71 10.00
C PHE A 5 -4.22 3.91 10.13
N ALA A 6 -3.57 3.16 11.02
CA ALA A 6 -2.12 3.15 11.14
C ALA A 6 -1.57 2.10 10.17
N ALA A 7 -1.03 2.55 9.04
CA ALA A 7 -0.34 1.68 8.09
C ALA A 7 1.13 1.53 8.49
N VAL A 8 1.60 0.30 8.68
CA VAL A 8 3.03 0.00 8.79
C VAL A 8 3.52 -0.37 7.40
N VAL A 9 4.49 0.37 6.89
CA VAL A 9 5.09 0.15 5.57
C VAL A 9 6.51 -0.37 5.77
N SER A 10 6.79 -1.56 5.25
CA SER A 10 8.14 -2.11 5.17
C SER A 10 8.61 -2.07 3.72
N THR A 11 9.76 -1.47 3.46
CA THR A 11 10.33 -1.34 2.12
C THR A 11 11.79 -1.79 2.10
N GLY A 12 12.25 -2.26 0.94
CA GLY A 12 13.68 -2.41 0.66
C GLY A 12 14.35 -1.06 0.39
N ASN A 13 15.44 -1.07 -0.39
CA ASN A 13 16.19 0.13 -0.79
C ASN A 13 15.44 0.93 -1.87
N ILE A 14 14.47 1.75 -1.46
CA ILE A 14 13.71 2.66 -2.33
C ILE A 14 13.76 4.08 -1.78
N SER A 15 13.84 5.07 -2.66
CA SER A 15 13.79 6.47 -2.24
C SER A 15 12.37 6.86 -1.83
N ASN A 16 12.23 7.83 -0.92
CA ASN A 16 10.91 8.37 -0.53
C ASN A 16 10.11 8.89 -1.73
N ARG A 17 10.80 9.48 -2.72
CA ARG A 17 10.16 9.99 -3.94
C ARG A 17 9.56 8.86 -4.78
N ASP A 18 10.31 7.79 -4.98
CA ASP A 18 9.84 6.64 -5.76
C ASP A 18 8.76 5.87 -5.01
N LEU A 19 8.87 5.79 -3.67
CA LEU A 19 7.84 5.22 -2.82
C LEU A 19 6.53 6.02 -2.93
N GLU A 20 6.60 7.34 -2.84
CA GLU A 20 5.43 8.21 -3.02
C GLU A 20 4.78 8.00 -4.39
N ALA A 21 5.59 7.89 -5.45
CA ALA A 21 5.09 7.61 -6.80
C ALA A 21 4.35 6.27 -6.88
N LEU A 22 4.88 5.21 -6.24
CA LEU A 22 4.22 3.90 -6.17
C LEU A 22 2.88 3.96 -5.43
N PHE A 23 2.84 4.65 -4.28
CA PHE A 23 1.59 4.83 -3.53
C PHE A 23 0.56 5.63 -4.32
N ARG A 24 0.95 6.75 -4.93
CA ARG A 24 0.04 7.59 -5.71
C ARG A 24 -0.56 6.85 -6.90
N ALA A 25 0.26 6.06 -7.61
CA ALA A 25 -0.20 5.29 -8.76
C ALA A 25 -1.22 4.20 -8.41
N ARG A 26 -1.23 3.72 -7.15
CA ARG A 26 -2.03 2.57 -6.72
C ARG A 26 -2.96 2.86 -5.54
N LEU A 27 -3.13 4.12 -5.15
CA LEU A 27 -3.81 4.50 -3.91
C LEU A 27 -5.21 3.90 -3.79
N THR A 28 -5.98 3.92 -4.87
CA THR A 28 -7.32 3.32 -4.91
C THR A 28 -7.28 1.81 -4.66
N LEU A 29 -6.38 1.08 -5.33
CA LEU A 29 -6.24 -0.36 -5.16
C LEU A 29 -5.76 -0.74 -3.75
N ILE A 30 -4.86 0.06 -3.17
CA ILE A 30 -4.38 -0.13 -1.79
C ILE A 30 -5.54 0.00 -0.81
N VAL A 31 -6.32 1.08 -0.92
CA VAL A 31 -7.48 1.33 -0.05
C VAL A 31 -8.54 0.24 -0.19
N THR A 32 -8.83 -0.17 -1.43
CA THR A 32 -9.78 -1.26 -1.68
C THR A 32 -9.24 -2.60 -1.17
N GLY A 33 -7.95 -2.90 -1.34
CA GLY A 33 -7.33 -4.13 -0.85
C GLY A 33 -7.42 -4.26 0.67
N PHE A 34 -7.20 -3.15 1.39
CA PHE A 34 -7.37 -3.13 2.85
C PHE A 34 -8.84 -3.21 3.32
N ALA A 35 -9.82 -3.08 2.43
CA ALA A 35 -11.22 -3.38 2.77
C ALA A 35 -11.49 -4.88 2.86
N SER A 36 -10.67 -5.71 2.20
CA SER A 36 -10.83 -7.17 2.12
C SER A 36 -9.70 -7.97 2.77
N SER A 37 -8.56 -7.34 3.10
CA SER A 37 -7.39 -8.00 3.67
C SER A 37 -6.69 -7.13 4.71
N SER A 38 -5.99 -7.76 5.66
CA SER A 38 -5.12 -7.07 6.62
C SER A 38 -3.71 -6.82 6.08
N PHE A 39 -3.31 -7.43 4.96
CA PHE A 39 -1.98 -7.31 4.39
C PHE A 39 -2.00 -7.19 2.86
N VAL A 40 -1.40 -6.12 2.37
CA VAL A 40 -1.28 -5.79 0.94
C VAL A 40 0.17 -5.51 0.63
N GLU A 41 0.69 -6.16 -0.41
CA GLU A 41 2.07 -6.01 -0.86
C GLU A 41 2.10 -5.22 -2.17
N LEU A 42 3.01 -4.24 -2.24
CA LEU A 42 3.19 -3.38 -3.39
C LEU A 42 4.48 -3.74 -4.12
N GLU A 43 4.34 -4.14 -5.37
CA GLU A 43 5.48 -4.27 -6.28
C GLU A 43 5.56 -3.04 -7.20
N ARG A 44 6.56 -3.01 -8.08
CA ARG A 44 6.78 -1.86 -8.99
C ARG A 44 5.64 -1.68 -9.98
N ASP A 45 5.13 -2.79 -10.49
CA ASP A 45 4.10 -2.90 -11.53
C ASP A 45 2.82 -3.55 -11.00
N SER A 46 2.89 -4.38 -9.96
CA SER A 46 1.75 -5.14 -9.43
C SER A 46 1.34 -4.75 -7.99
N ILE A 47 0.19 -5.27 -7.56
CA ILE A 47 -0.26 -5.27 -6.16
C ILE A 47 -0.73 -6.70 -5.84
N VAL A 48 -0.28 -7.23 -4.70
CA VAL A 48 -0.64 -8.58 -4.24
C VAL A 48 -1.47 -8.44 -2.97
N ILE A 49 -2.69 -9.00 -2.99
CA ILE A 49 -3.60 -9.01 -1.85
C ILE A 49 -3.53 -10.41 -1.23
N HIS A 50 -3.10 -10.47 0.03
CA HIS A 50 -2.98 -11.72 0.77
C HIS A 50 -4.29 -12.02 1.50
N ALA A 51 -4.69 -13.28 1.63
CA ALA A 51 -5.92 -13.68 2.34
C ALA A 51 -5.73 -13.70 3.86
#